data_AF-A0A0J7IUV4-F1
#
_entry.id   AF-A0A0J7IUV4-F1
#
_cell.length_a   1.000
_cell.length_b   1.000
_cell.length_c   1.000
_cell.angle_alpha   90.00
_cell.angle_beta   90.00
_cell.angle_gamma   90.00
#
_symmetry.space_group_name_H-M   'P 1'
#
loop_
_entity.id
_entity.type
_entity.pdbx_description
1 polymer ?
#
loop_
_entity_poly.entity_id
_entity_poly.type
_entity_poly.pdbx_seq_one_letter_code
_entity_poly.pdbx_strand_id
1 'polypeptide(L)'
;MKAIALFIGLFVANFTFAQTDLEDRDDSFIVENNKNLLKIDIKEPFLQVAVKGCSDFKPAGFEGGAAAYKELLRKYMYTYLNSEFYTLTGDFTFTLTIDATGKVIDVSGDPKVLNSDVFFDDMQYVVRRIKRNWSPATCGGEPIKSEMKLKMSFSSMSADM
;
A
#
# COMPACT_ATOMS: atom_id res chain seq x y z
N MET A 1 -58.73 -46.62 21.03
CA MET A 1 -59.73 -46.09 20.08
C MET A 1 -59.52 -44.59 19.95
N LYS A 2 -59.26 -44.15 18.72
CA LYS A 2 -59.58 -42.85 18.09
C LYS A 2 -59.23 -41.55 18.83
N ALA A 3 -58.22 -40.87 18.31
CA ALA A 3 -58.11 -39.45 17.92
C ALA A 3 -56.59 -39.20 17.76
N ILE A 4 -56.01 -38.47 16.80
CA ILE A 4 -56.32 -37.16 16.22
C ILE A 4 -55.59 -37.08 14.86
N ALA A 5 -56.16 -36.27 13.98
CA ALA A 5 -55.85 -36.10 12.56
C ALA A 5 -54.40 -35.69 12.22
N LEU A 6 -53.97 -36.21 11.06
CA LEU A 6 -52.79 -35.81 10.29
C LEU A 6 -52.86 -34.34 9.86
N PHE A 7 -51.82 -33.57 10.17
CA PHE A 7 -51.59 -32.21 9.71
C PHE A 7 -50.31 -32.16 8.86
N ILE A 8 -50.49 -31.80 7.59
CA ILE A 8 -49.61 -30.97 6.74
C ILE A 8 -48.15 -31.41 6.60
N GLY A 9 -47.85 -32.07 5.47
CA GLY A 9 -46.50 -32.21 4.93
C GLY A 9 -45.96 -30.85 4.47
N LEU A 10 -44.96 -30.34 5.20
CA LEU A 10 -44.15 -29.20 4.80
C LEU A 10 -43.19 -29.60 3.69
N PHE A 11 -43.18 -28.77 2.65
CA PHE A 11 -42.22 -28.73 1.55
C PHE A 11 -40.77 -28.85 2.05
N VAL A 12 -40.08 -29.93 1.67
CA VAL A 12 -38.63 -29.99 1.65
C VAL A 12 -38.22 -29.98 0.19
N ALA A 13 -37.79 -28.82 -0.30
CA ALA A 13 -37.12 -28.71 -1.59
C ALA A 13 -35.83 -27.92 -1.40
N ASN A 14 -34.76 -28.70 -1.25
CA ASN A 14 -33.37 -28.49 -1.64
C ASN A 14 -32.87 -27.04 -1.70
N PHE A 15 -31.99 -26.73 -0.75
CA PHE A 15 -31.02 -25.66 -0.85
C PHE A 15 -30.30 -25.72 -2.20
N THR A 16 -30.58 -24.75 -3.07
CA THR A 16 -29.72 -24.41 -4.19
C THR A 16 -28.40 -23.89 -3.63
N PHE A 17 -27.33 -24.67 -3.82
CA PHE A 17 -25.96 -24.16 -3.74
C PHE A 17 -25.80 -23.11 -4.85
N ALA A 18 -26.11 -21.86 -4.53
CA ALA A 18 -25.70 -20.73 -5.34
C ALA A 18 -24.18 -20.65 -5.23
N GLN A 19 -23.53 -20.75 -6.39
CA GLN A 19 -22.10 -20.63 -6.59
C GLN A 19 -21.60 -19.40 -5.84
N THR A 20 -20.70 -19.62 -4.88
CA THR A 20 -19.87 -18.55 -4.33
C THR A 20 -18.82 -18.29 -5.41
N ASP A 21 -19.22 -17.55 -6.43
CA ASP A 21 -18.26 -16.85 -7.28
C ASP A 21 -17.59 -15.82 -6.36
N LEU A 22 -16.47 -16.24 -5.77
CA LEU A 22 -15.49 -15.33 -5.22
C LEU A 22 -14.87 -14.62 -6.42
N GLU A 23 -15.56 -13.60 -6.92
CA GLU A 23 -14.86 -12.53 -7.62
C GLU A 23 -13.78 -12.04 -6.64
N ASP A 24 -12.51 -12.20 -7.03
CA ASP A 24 -11.38 -11.52 -6.42
C ASP A 24 -11.68 -10.01 -6.46
N ARG A 25 -12.36 -9.54 -5.41
CA ARG A 25 -12.69 -8.14 -5.23
C ARG A 25 -11.38 -7.41 -5.02
N ASP A 26 -10.90 -6.81 -6.10
CA ASP A 26 -9.80 -5.86 -6.10
C ASP A 26 -10.19 -4.68 -5.21
N ASP A 27 -9.85 -4.76 -3.91
CA ASP A 27 -10.10 -3.73 -2.89
C ASP A 27 -9.21 -2.48 -3.09
N SER A 28 -8.74 -2.22 -4.32
CA SER A 28 -8.13 -0.94 -4.65
C SER A 28 -9.24 0.12 -4.73
N PHE A 29 -9.28 0.98 -3.72
CA PHE A 29 -10.12 2.19 -3.75
C PHE A 29 -9.74 3.02 -4.98
N ILE A 30 -10.60 3.05 -5.99
CA ILE A 30 -10.54 4.02 -7.08
C ILE A 30 -11.10 5.33 -6.52
N VAL A 31 -10.22 6.25 -6.15
CA VAL A 31 -10.62 7.63 -5.87
C VAL A 31 -10.68 8.36 -7.20
N GLU A 32 -11.91 8.68 -7.64
CA GLU A 32 -12.17 9.47 -8.84
C GLU A 32 -11.83 10.93 -8.54
N ASN A 33 -10.56 11.29 -8.67
CA ASN A 33 -10.12 12.68 -8.65
C ASN A 33 -9.27 12.93 -9.90
N ASN A 34 -9.79 13.78 -10.77
CA ASN A 34 -9.26 14.14 -12.08
C ASN A 34 -9.23 13.02 -13.13
N LYS A 35 -9.25 13.45 -14.40
CA LYS A 35 -9.50 12.70 -15.65
C LYS A 35 -8.63 11.45 -15.91
N ASN A 36 -7.80 11.05 -14.95
CA ASN A 36 -6.86 9.94 -15.02
C ASN A 36 -7.07 9.02 -13.80
N LEU A 37 -7.58 7.81 -14.04
CA LEU A 37 -7.73 6.80 -13.00
C LEU A 37 -6.34 6.23 -12.67
N LEU A 38 -5.79 6.57 -11.50
CA LEU A 38 -4.51 6.06 -11.04
C LEU A 38 -4.73 4.88 -10.10
N LYS A 39 -4.36 3.67 -10.52
CA LYS A 39 -4.28 2.51 -9.63
C LYS A 39 -2.88 2.42 -9.01
N ILE A 40 -2.83 2.23 -7.69
CA ILE A 40 -1.60 2.12 -6.92
C ILE A 40 -1.58 0.78 -6.17
N ASP A 41 -0.62 -0.07 -6.48
CA ASP A 41 -0.32 -1.26 -5.69
C ASP A 41 1.04 -1.14 -5.01
N ILE A 42 1.05 -1.30 -3.68
CA ILE A 42 2.25 -1.22 -2.84
C ILE A 42 2.56 -2.64 -2.36
N LYS A 43 3.73 -3.14 -2.76
CA LYS A 43 4.14 -4.53 -2.55
C LYS A 43 4.82 -4.69 -1.19
N GLU A 44 4.46 -5.77 -0.50
CA GLU A 44 5.12 -6.24 0.71
C GLU A 44 5.97 -7.49 0.41
N PRO A 45 7.01 -7.78 1.20
CA PRO A 45 7.51 -7.00 2.34
C PRO A 45 8.33 -5.77 1.90
N PHE A 46 8.44 -4.78 2.79
CA PHE A 46 9.41 -3.70 2.60
C PHE A 46 10.82 -4.21 2.90
N LEU A 47 11.78 -3.79 2.08
CA LEU A 47 13.13 -4.35 2.12
C LEU A 47 14.09 -3.34 2.77
N GLN A 48 14.53 -3.63 3.98
CA GLN A 48 15.56 -2.84 4.64
C GLN A 48 16.92 -3.07 3.96
N VAL A 49 17.61 -2.00 3.59
CA VAL A 49 18.97 -2.06 3.04
C VAL A 49 19.95 -2.40 4.15
N ALA A 50 20.76 -3.43 3.93
CA ALA A 50 21.77 -3.88 4.89
C ALA A 50 22.84 -2.81 5.12
N VAL A 51 23.21 -2.62 6.38
CA VAL A 51 24.27 -1.67 6.79
C VAL A 51 25.59 -2.42 6.87
N LYS A 52 26.57 -1.98 6.06
CA LYS A 52 27.91 -2.59 6.04
C LYS A 52 28.57 -2.44 7.42
N GLY A 53 29.14 -3.52 7.93
CA GLY A 53 29.86 -3.52 9.22
C GLY A 53 28.96 -3.61 10.45
N CYS A 54 27.63 -3.80 10.29
CA CYS A 54 26.73 -4.03 11.41
C CYS A 54 26.39 -5.52 11.59
N SER A 55 26.83 -6.14 12.68
CA SER A 55 26.54 -7.56 12.96
C SER A 55 25.24 -7.80 13.72
N ASP A 56 24.83 -6.87 14.59
CA ASP A 56 23.53 -6.89 15.31
C ASP A 56 22.61 -5.81 14.74
N PHE A 57 22.28 -5.96 13.47
CA PHE A 57 21.40 -5.03 12.77
C PHE A 57 19.94 -5.37 13.05
N LYS A 58 19.18 -4.38 13.55
CA LYS A 58 17.73 -4.47 13.68
C LYS A 58 17.07 -3.45 12.76
N PRO A 59 16.14 -3.86 11.89
CA PRO A 59 15.53 -2.99 10.90
C PRO A 59 14.67 -1.90 11.54
N ALA A 60 14.41 -0.84 10.77
CA ALA A 60 13.41 0.14 11.15
C ALA A 60 12.02 -0.52 11.20
N GLY A 61 11.18 -0.01 12.10
CA GLY A 61 9.83 -0.53 12.31
C GLY A 61 8.79 0.57 12.18
N PHE A 62 7.58 0.20 11.80
CA PHE A 62 6.43 1.10 11.84
C PHE A 62 5.40 0.53 12.82
N GLU A 63 4.72 1.41 13.54
CA GLU A 63 3.63 1.01 14.43
C GLU A 63 2.53 0.31 13.62
N GLY A 64 2.19 -0.94 13.99
CA GLY A 64 1.27 -1.78 13.22
C GLY A 64 1.90 -2.49 12.01
N GLY A 65 3.22 -2.37 11.80
CA GLY A 65 3.97 -3.09 10.79
C GLY A 65 3.83 -2.54 9.37
N ALA A 66 4.32 -3.31 8.39
CA ALA A 66 4.37 -2.92 6.99
C ALA A 66 2.96 -2.65 6.41
N ALA A 67 1.98 -3.50 6.74
CA ALA A 67 0.60 -3.33 6.31
C ALA A 67 -0.02 -2.00 6.78
N ALA A 68 0.21 -1.60 8.04
CA ALA A 68 -0.29 -0.33 8.55
C ALA A 68 0.32 0.87 7.83
N TYR A 69 1.62 0.82 7.54
CA TYR A 69 2.28 1.86 6.76
C TYR A 69 1.81 1.87 5.29
N LYS A 70 1.60 0.70 4.68
CA LYS A 70 1.06 0.56 3.32
C LYS A 70 -0.29 1.26 3.18
N GLU A 71 -1.23 0.99 4.08
CA GLU A 71 -2.55 1.64 4.06
C GLU A 71 -2.45 3.15 4.25
N LEU A 72 -1.61 3.59 5.19
CA LEU A 72 -1.38 5.00 5.45
C LEU A 72 -0.76 5.70 4.23
N LEU A 73 0.29 5.12 3.64
CA LEU A 73 0.97 5.66 2.49
C LEU A 73 0.03 5.73 1.29
N ARG A 74 -0.71 4.66 0.99
CA ARG A 74 -1.70 4.64 -0.09
C ARG A 74 -2.73 5.77 0.07
N LYS A 75 -3.27 5.96 1.27
CA LYS A 75 -4.22 7.04 1.57
C LYS A 75 -3.62 8.41 1.26
N TYR A 76 -2.38 8.66 1.69
CA TYR A 76 -1.70 9.93 1.45
C TYR A 76 -1.36 10.12 -0.04
N MET A 77 -0.97 9.07 -0.75
CA MET A 77 -0.74 9.11 -2.19
C MET A 77 -2.01 9.52 -2.94
N TYR A 78 -3.15 8.89 -2.67
CA TYR A 78 -4.42 9.30 -3.29
C TYR A 78 -4.86 10.72 -2.95
N THR A 79 -4.42 11.26 -1.81
CA THR A 79 -4.77 12.62 -1.38
C THR A 79 -3.88 13.67 -2.03
N TYR A 80 -2.60 13.36 -2.28
CA TYR A 80 -1.58 14.37 -2.59
C TYR A 80 -0.83 14.17 -3.90
N LEU A 81 -0.94 13.01 -4.57
CA LEU A 81 -0.39 12.85 -5.92
C LEU A 81 -1.25 13.62 -6.91
N ASN A 82 -0.63 14.47 -7.73
CA ASN A 82 -1.30 15.14 -8.83
C ASN A 82 -1.15 14.37 -10.14
N SER A 83 -2.11 13.46 -10.40
CA SER A 83 -2.16 12.61 -11.60
C SER A 83 -2.41 13.36 -12.92
N GLU A 84 -2.60 14.68 -12.90
CA GLU A 84 -2.71 15.50 -14.12
C GLU A 84 -1.36 15.75 -14.80
N PHE A 85 -0.27 15.74 -14.02
CA PHE A 85 1.07 16.09 -14.54
C PHE A 85 1.86 14.89 -15.06
N TYR A 86 1.38 13.67 -14.81
CA TYR A 86 2.08 12.45 -15.19
C TYR A 86 1.12 11.27 -15.42
N THR A 87 1.53 10.41 -16.35
CA THR A 87 0.92 9.09 -16.58
C THR A 87 1.90 8.05 -16.10
N LEU A 88 1.51 7.24 -15.12
CA LEU A 88 2.38 6.24 -14.51
C LEU A 88 1.97 4.86 -14.98
N THR A 89 2.92 4.10 -15.50
CA THR A 89 2.70 2.71 -15.91
C THR A 89 3.95 1.89 -15.61
N GLY A 90 3.78 0.82 -14.85
CA GLY A 90 4.84 -0.14 -14.56
C GLY A 90 5.28 -0.14 -13.09
N ASP A 91 6.40 -0.82 -12.86
CA ASP A 91 6.98 -1.04 -11.55
C ASP A 91 8.01 0.04 -11.20
N PHE A 92 7.95 0.51 -9.96
CA PHE A 92 8.86 1.48 -9.37
C PHE A 92 9.40 0.96 -8.05
N THR A 93 10.65 1.33 -7.74
CA THR A 93 11.24 1.15 -6.42
C THR A 93 11.50 2.51 -5.79
N PHE A 94 10.97 2.73 -4.60
CA PHE A 94 11.24 3.91 -3.79
C PHE A 94 12.20 3.55 -2.67
N THR A 95 13.23 4.36 -2.47
CA THR A 95 14.13 4.27 -1.31
C THR A 95 13.81 5.40 -0.34
N LEU A 96 13.28 5.04 0.83
CA LEU A 96 13.11 5.96 1.95
C LEU A 96 14.38 5.99 2.77
N THR A 97 14.87 7.20 3.04
CA THR A 97 15.96 7.42 3.98
C THR A 97 15.37 7.80 5.34
N ILE A 98 15.56 6.93 6.33
CA ILE A 98 15.09 7.11 7.71
C ILE A 98 16.28 7.51 8.58
N ASP A 99 16.17 8.63 9.30
CA ASP A 99 17.22 9.07 10.22
C ASP A 99 17.21 8.32 11.56
N ALA A 100 18.21 8.58 12.41
CA ALA A 100 18.33 7.95 13.73
C ALA A 100 17.19 8.32 14.71
N THR A 101 16.33 9.29 14.37
CA THR A 101 15.12 9.63 15.14
C THR A 101 13.88 8.91 14.64
N GLY A 102 13.99 8.14 13.55
CA GLY A 102 12.88 7.45 12.91
C GLY A 102 12.08 8.33 11.94
N LYS A 103 12.57 9.51 11.60
CA LYS A 103 11.93 10.40 10.63
C LYS A 103 12.39 10.05 9.22
N VAL A 104 11.46 10.00 8.27
CA VAL A 104 11.82 9.93 6.85
C VAL A 104 12.30 11.31 6.40
N ILE A 105 13.57 11.42 6.03
CA ILE A 105 14.21 12.68 5.67
C ILE A 105 14.39 12.85 4.16
N ASP A 106 14.38 11.75 3.41
CA ASP A 106 14.49 11.77 1.96
C ASP A 106 13.78 10.57 1.30
N VAL A 107 13.38 10.76 0.05
CA VAL A 107 12.71 9.76 -0.79
C VAL A 107 13.28 9.89 -2.20
N SER A 108 13.79 8.79 -2.73
CA SER A 108 14.21 8.69 -4.13
C SER A 108 13.50 7.53 -4.82
N GLY A 109 13.29 7.64 -6.14
CA GLY A 109 12.56 6.64 -6.93
C GLY A 109 13.31 6.23 -8.20
N ASP A 110 13.09 4.98 -8.61
CA ASP A 110 13.51 4.40 -9.89
C ASP A 110 12.36 3.56 -10.50
N PRO A 111 12.28 3.41 -11.84
CA PRO A 111 13.09 4.07 -12.86
C PRO A 111 12.68 5.55 -13.05
N LYS A 112 13.59 6.35 -13.63
CA LYS A 112 13.21 7.69 -14.11
C LYS A 112 12.39 7.53 -15.40
N VAL A 113 11.18 8.07 -15.40
CA VAL A 113 10.27 8.09 -16.56
C VAL A 113 10.07 9.53 -17.04
N LEU A 114 9.42 9.72 -18.19
CA LEU A 114 9.13 11.06 -18.68
C LEU A 114 8.31 11.85 -17.64
N ASN A 115 8.73 13.07 -17.32
CA ASN A 115 8.16 13.93 -16.26
C ASN A 115 8.20 13.31 -14.84
N SER A 116 9.10 12.34 -14.59
CA SER A 116 9.21 11.70 -13.26
C SER A 116 9.63 12.65 -12.15
N ASP A 117 10.24 13.79 -12.48
CA ASP A 117 10.70 14.75 -11.47
C ASP A 117 9.52 15.31 -10.67
N VAL A 118 8.41 15.67 -11.34
CA VAL A 118 7.18 16.14 -10.66
C VAL A 118 6.58 15.05 -9.78
N PHE A 119 6.54 13.81 -10.29
CA PHE A 119 6.06 12.67 -9.53
C PHE A 119 6.92 12.38 -8.29
N PHE A 120 8.24 12.45 -8.40
CA PHE A 120 9.14 12.23 -7.27
C PHE A 120 9.07 13.36 -6.23
N ASP A 121 8.88 14.60 -6.67
CA ASP A 121 8.61 15.73 -5.77
C ASP A 121 7.30 15.54 -4.99
N ASP A 122 6.23 15.12 -5.67
CA ASP A 122 4.95 14.76 -5.04
C ASP A 122 5.12 13.63 -4.02
N MET A 123 5.90 12.59 -4.35
CA MET A 123 6.19 11.50 -3.42
C MET A 123 6.98 11.97 -2.19
N GLN A 124 7.94 12.89 -2.37
CA GLN A 124 8.65 13.50 -1.25
C GLN A 124 7.69 14.30 -0.36
N TYR A 125 6.72 15.00 -0.96
CA TYR A 125 5.69 15.75 -0.24
C TYR A 125 4.72 14.83 0.51
N VAL A 126 4.22 13.77 -0.12
CA VAL A 126 3.37 12.70 0.47
C VAL A 126 4.00 12.17 1.74
N VAL A 127 5.26 11.74 1.67
CA VAL A 127 5.95 11.11 2.80
C VAL A 127 6.21 12.12 3.93
N ARG A 128 6.56 13.38 3.62
CA ARG A 128 6.72 14.46 4.62
C ARG A 128 5.42 14.83 5.34
N ARG A 129 4.26 14.57 4.72
CA ARG A 129 2.94 14.81 5.31
C ARG A 129 2.55 13.74 6.33
N ILE A 130 3.11 12.54 6.24
CA ILE A 130 2.95 11.50 7.26
C ILE A 130 3.73 11.92 8.51
N LYS A 131 3.00 12.24 9.59
CA LYS A 131 3.59 12.74 10.85
C LYS A 131 3.98 11.66 11.85
N ARG A 132 3.59 10.41 11.58
CA ARG A 132 4.00 9.27 12.42
C ARG A 132 5.43 8.90 12.10
N ASN A 133 6.26 8.81 13.14
CA ASN A 133 7.64 8.37 13.01
C ASN A 133 7.74 6.85 13.01
N TRP A 134 8.78 6.36 12.37
CA TRP A 134 9.22 4.97 12.47
C TRP A 134 9.98 4.77 13.79
N SER A 135 10.08 3.54 14.28
CA SER A 135 11.21 3.18 15.13
C SER A 135 12.45 3.09 14.25
N PRO A 136 13.54 3.81 14.58
CA PRO A 136 14.74 3.80 13.76
C PRO A 136 15.35 2.40 13.72
N ALA A 137 16.10 2.11 12.65
CA ALA A 137 16.97 0.94 12.65
C ALA A 137 18.05 1.11 13.73
N THR A 138 18.52 0.00 14.29
CA THR A 138 19.59 0.03 15.29
C THR A 138 20.74 -0.87 14.88
N CYS A 139 21.94 -0.50 15.30
CA CYS A 139 23.13 -1.32 15.20
C CYS A 139 23.81 -1.41 16.56
N GLY A 140 23.91 -2.61 17.14
CA GLY A 140 24.46 -2.77 18.49
C GLY A 140 23.67 -2.00 19.55
N GLY A 141 22.36 -1.80 19.32
CA GLY A 141 21.46 -1.03 20.19
C GLY A 141 21.46 0.48 19.94
N GLU A 142 22.37 1.03 19.13
CA GLU A 142 22.37 2.46 18.81
C GLU A 142 21.49 2.76 17.59
N PRO A 143 20.59 3.77 17.66
CA PRO A 143 19.83 4.22 16.50
C PRO A 143 20.72 4.76 15.39
N ILE A 144 20.49 4.30 14.16
CA ILE A 144 21.27 4.70 13.00
C ILE A 144 20.40 5.17 11.85
N LYS A 145 20.98 6.00 10.98
CA LYS A 145 20.40 6.28 9.66
C LYS A 145 20.34 4.99 8.85
N SER A 146 19.23 4.76 8.16
CA SER A 146 19.03 3.55 7.36
C SER A 146 18.17 3.83 6.12
N GLU A 147 18.21 2.91 5.17
CA GLU A 147 17.44 2.99 3.93
C GLU A 147 16.48 1.81 3.82
N MET A 148 15.27 2.07 3.35
CA MET A 148 14.24 1.05 3.14
C MET A 148 13.67 1.18 1.73
N LYS A 149 13.59 0.05 1.02
CA LYS A 149 13.04 -0.04 -0.33
C LYS A 149 11.60 -0.51 -0.32
N LEU A 150 10.74 0.22 -1.02
CA LEU A 150 9.35 -0.09 -1.27
C LEU A 150 9.16 -0.31 -2.76
N LYS A 151 8.56 -1.44 -3.13
CA LYS A 151 8.20 -1.70 -4.52
C LYS A 151 6.74 -1.33 -4.72
N MET A 152 6.45 -0.63 -5.80
CA MET A 152 5.09 -0.19 -6.14
C MET A 152 4.86 -0.41 -7.62
N SER A 153 3.62 -0.73 -8.00
CA SER A 153 3.19 -0.70 -9.39
C SER A 153 2.07 0.32 -9.57
N PHE A 154 2.17 1.05 -10.67
CA PHE A 154 1.21 2.08 -11.04
C PHE A 154 0.57 1.72 -12.38
N SER A 155 -0.72 2.03 -12.50
CA SER A 155 -1.45 1.96 -13.75
C SER A 155 -2.37 3.16 -13.86
N SER A 156 -2.01 4.09 -14.73
CA SER A 156 -2.86 5.20 -15.15
C SER A 156 -3.74 4.76 -16.32
N MET A 157 -5.04 5.00 -16.23
CA MET A 157 -5.97 4.90 -17.35
C MET A 157 -6.50 6.29 -17.68
N SER A 158 -6.27 6.74 -18.92
CA SER A 158 -7.00 7.89 -19.44
C SER A 158 -8.45 7.48 -19.63
N ALA A 159 -9.36 8.19 -18.97
CA ALA A 159 -10.75 8.15 -19.41
C ALA A 159 -10.81 8.96 -20.70
N ASP A 160 -10.88 8.27 -21.85
CA ASP A 160 -11.28 8.91 -23.09
C ASP A 160 -12.70 9.45 -22.85
N MET A 161 -12.83 10.78 -22.69
CA MET A 161 -14.12 11.47 -22.71
C MET A 161 -14.44 11.96 -24.11
#